data_AF-A0A6J0SF71-F1
#
_entry.id   AF-A0A6J0SF71-F1
#
_cell.length_a   1.000
_cell.length_b   1.000
_cell.length_c   1.000
_cell.angle_alpha   90.00
_cell.angle_beta   90.00
_cell.angle_gamma   90.00
#
_symmetry.space_group_name_H-M   'P 1'
#
loop_
_entity.id
_entity.type
_entity.pdbx_description
1 polymer ?
#
loop_
_entity_poly.entity_id
_entity_poly.type
_entity_poly.pdbx_seq_one_letter_code
_entity_poly.pdbx_strand_id
1 'polypeptide(L)'
;MDGLKIRKLNIPHPKNGTSTLLWIRAGCPFDARGVLFLPPTEPPVVTVASKASYGGLERLTCQAYGFYPKEIEATWIKDGESLEAETYRGSVSPNSDGTYYTWLSIEINPEERDLYRCHVEHDGLSEPLDVAWKAPGERFNGRLKDW
;
A
#
# COMPACT_ATOMS: atom_id res chain seq x y z
N MET A 1 8.70 1.25 -28.70
CA MET A 1 8.66 0.27 -27.60
C MET A 1 7.96 0.97 -26.47
N ASP A 2 6.64 1.11 -26.60
CA ASP A 2 5.86 1.87 -25.62
C ASP A 2 5.61 0.93 -24.44
N GLY A 3 6.22 1.25 -23.30
CA GLY A 3 6.11 0.45 -22.08
C GLY A 3 4.64 0.24 -21.68
N LEU A 4 4.37 -0.89 -21.04
CA LEU A 4 3.07 -1.23 -20.50
C LEU A 4 2.59 -0.09 -19.59
N LYS A 5 1.49 0.57 -19.95
CA LYS A 5 0.95 1.69 -19.17
C LYS A 5 -0.01 1.15 -18.13
N ILE A 6 0.23 1.42 -16.86
CA ILE A 6 -0.65 1.00 -15.79
C ILE A 6 -1.74 2.08 -15.63
N ARG A 7 -3.02 1.69 -15.64
CA ARG A 7 -4.15 2.59 -15.40
C ARG A 7 -4.94 2.11 -14.20
N LYS A 8 -5.18 3.01 -13.24
CA LYS A 8 -6.11 2.82 -12.13
C LYS A 8 -7.53 2.96 -12.66
N LEU A 9 -8.35 1.91 -12.55
CA LEU A 9 -9.78 1.96 -12.83
C LEU A 9 -10.57 1.94 -11.53
N ASN A 10 -11.57 2.81 -11.48
CA ASN A 10 -12.57 2.83 -10.41
C ASN A 10 -13.77 1.99 -10.86
N ILE A 11 -13.88 0.75 -10.39
CA ILE A 11 -14.92 -0.19 -10.82
C ILE A 11 -16.03 -0.21 -9.76
N PRO A 12 -17.21 0.37 -10.03
CA PRO A 12 -18.32 0.36 -9.09
C PRO A 12 -18.88 -1.06 -8.91
N HIS A 13 -19.05 -1.48 -7.67
CA HIS A 13 -19.66 -2.76 -7.35
C HIS A 13 -21.16 -2.72 -7.67
N PRO A 14 -21.69 -3.73 -8.41
CA PRO A 14 -23.00 -3.65 -9.06
C PRO A 14 -24.20 -3.60 -8.10
N LYS A 15 -24.01 -3.92 -6.81
CA LYS A 15 -25.08 -4.02 -5.81
C LYS A 15 -25.18 -2.84 -4.84
N ASN A 16 -24.06 -2.16 -4.55
CA ASN A 16 -23.98 -1.14 -3.50
C ASN A 16 -23.26 0.13 -3.96
N GLY A 17 -22.76 0.19 -5.21
CA GLY A 17 -22.07 1.35 -5.75
C GLY A 17 -20.68 1.60 -5.17
N THR A 18 -20.23 0.79 -4.21
CA THR A 18 -18.89 0.87 -3.62
C THR A 18 -17.88 0.59 -4.71
N SER A 19 -16.98 1.54 -5.00
CA SER A 19 -16.02 1.34 -6.08
C SER A 19 -14.77 0.65 -5.57
N THR A 20 -14.32 -0.37 -6.30
CA THR A 20 -13.05 -1.05 -6.08
C THR A 20 -12.03 -0.47 -7.05
N LEU A 21 -10.86 -0.12 -6.52
CA LEU A 21 -9.75 0.33 -7.34
C LEU A 21 -9.02 -0.91 -7.86
N LEU A 22 -8.86 -0.98 -9.18
CA LEU A 22 -8.11 -2.06 -9.82
C LEU A 22 -7.08 -1.47 -10.77
N TRP A 23 -5.86 -1.98 -10.65
CA TRP A 23 -4.79 -1.68 -11.59
C TRP A 23 -4.92 -2.58 -12.81
N ILE A 24 -5.15 -1.96 -13.96
CA ILE A 24 -5.16 -2.68 -15.24
C ILE A 24 -3.92 -2.27 -16.02
N ARG A 25 -3.16 -3.29 -16.43
CA ARG A 25 -2.07 -3.17 -17.38
C ARG A 25 -2.65 -2.89 -18.77
N ALA A 26 -2.57 -1.64 -19.22
CA ALA A 26 -2.97 -1.24 -20.54
C ALA A 26 -1.78 -1.40 -21.52
N GLY A 27 -1.91 -2.34 -22.44
CA GLY A 27 -0.95 -2.61 -23.50
C GLY A 27 -1.03 -4.05 -23.97
N CYS A 28 -0.46 -4.34 -25.14
CA CYS A 28 -0.36 -5.72 -25.61
C CYS A 28 0.61 -6.45 -24.67
N PRO A 29 0.20 -7.51 -23.96
CA PRO A 29 1.09 -8.23 -23.05
C PRO A 29 2.04 -9.16 -23.80
N PHE A 30 2.09 -9.06 -25.14
CA PHE A 30 2.92 -9.89 -26.01
C PHE A 30 4.08 -9.07 -26.57
N ASP A 31 5.26 -9.66 -26.60
CA ASP A 31 6.41 -9.10 -27.30
C ASP A 31 6.24 -9.17 -28.83
N ALA A 32 7.22 -8.65 -29.59
CA ALA A 32 7.20 -8.69 -31.05
C ALA A 32 7.21 -10.12 -31.65
N ARG A 33 7.44 -11.15 -30.82
CA ARG A 33 7.45 -12.57 -31.20
C ARG A 33 6.15 -13.27 -30.77
N GLY A 34 5.21 -12.57 -30.15
CA GLY A 34 3.95 -13.12 -29.65
C GLY A 34 4.09 -13.86 -28.31
N VAL A 35 5.18 -13.64 -27.56
CA VAL A 35 5.41 -14.26 -26.25
C VAL A 35 4.87 -13.35 -25.15
N LEU A 36 4.15 -13.92 -24.17
CA LEU A 36 3.67 -13.20 -23.01
C LEU A 36 4.85 -12.58 -22.24
N PHE A 37 4.90 -11.25 -22.19
CA PHE A 37 5.84 -10.46 -21.41
C PHE A 37 5.12 -9.85 -20.21
N LEU A 38 5.45 -10.35 -19.02
CA LEU A 38 5.05 -9.72 -17.77
C LEU A 38 6.25 -8.92 -17.25
N PRO A 39 6.18 -7.58 -17.14
CA PRO A 39 7.24 -6.83 -16.50
C PRO A 39 7.43 -7.33 -15.06
N PRO A 40 8.68 -7.38 -14.56
CA PRO A 40 8.96 -7.75 -13.19
C PRO A 40 8.18 -6.87 -12.21
N THR A 41 7.75 -7.46 -11.10
CA THR A 41 7.11 -6.75 -9.99
C THR A 41 7.72 -7.18 -8.68
N GLU A 42 7.98 -6.21 -7.82
CA GLU A 42 8.38 -6.43 -6.44
C GLU A 42 7.30 -5.83 -5.53
N PRO A 43 6.65 -6.64 -4.66
CA PRO A 43 5.63 -6.14 -3.74
C PRO A 43 6.24 -5.25 -2.65
N PRO A 44 5.51 -4.24 -2.14
CA PRO A 44 5.97 -3.43 -1.03
C PRO A 44 6.04 -4.24 0.26
N VAL A 45 7.13 -4.06 0.99
CA VAL A 45 7.18 -4.38 2.42
C VAL A 45 6.62 -3.19 3.18
N VAL A 46 5.51 -3.41 3.90
CA VAL A 46 4.76 -2.35 4.60
C VAL A 46 4.93 -2.49 6.11
N THR A 47 5.28 -1.39 6.76
CA THR A 47 5.42 -1.33 8.23
C THR A 47 4.73 -0.10 8.79
N VAL A 48 4.13 -0.22 9.97
CA VAL A 48 3.53 0.90 10.70
C VAL A 48 4.27 1.11 12.01
N ALA A 49 4.79 2.33 12.20
CA ALA A 49 5.39 2.79 13.43
C ALA A 49 4.50 3.84 14.11
N SER A 50 4.61 3.96 15.43
CA SER A 50 3.94 5.00 16.19
C SER A 50 4.93 5.81 16.99
N LYS A 51 4.63 7.10 17.16
CA LYS A 51 5.44 8.03 17.92
C LYS A 51 4.56 9.06 18.62
N ALA A 52 4.81 9.31 19.90
CA ALA A 52 4.14 10.40 20.61
C ALA A 52 4.36 11.74 19.89
N SER A 53 3.30 12.54 19.84
CA SER A 53 3.25 13.84 19.19
C SER A 53 2.85 14.93 20.19
N TYR A 54 2.69 16.17 19.73
CA TYR A 54 2.32 17.30 20.59
C TYR A 54 0.84 17.20 21.02
N GLY A 55 0.52 17.73 22.21
CA GLY A 55 -0.86 17.82 22.68
C GLY A 55 -1.48 16.48 23.11
N GLY A 56 -0.66 15.47 23.44
CA GLY A 56 -1.14 14.14 23.81
C GLY A 56 -1.59 13.28 22.63
N LEU A 57 -1.41 13.77 21.40
CA LEU A 57 -1.64 13.02 20.18
C LEU A 57 -0.51 12.03 19.91
N GLU A 58 -0.75 11.16 18.94
CA GLU A 58 0.23 10.22 18.43
C GLU A 58 0.28 10.28 16.91
N ARG A 59 1.49 10.22 16.36
CA ARG A 59 1.71 10.13 14.93
C ARG A 59 1.92 8.68 14.54
N LEU A 60 1.02 8.15 13.71
CA LEU A 60 1.27 6.91 12.98
C LEU A 60 2.02 7.20 11.70
N THR A 61 3.02 6.38 11.38
CA THR A 61 3.77 6.45 10.12
C THR A 61 3.75 5.08 9.47
N CYS A 62 3.17 4.99 8.29
CA CYS A 62 3.22 3.81 7.44
C CYS A 62 4.29 4.01 6.38
N GLN A 63 5.12 3.00 6.19
CA GLN A 63 6.26 3.01 5.29
C GLN A 63 6.15 1.83 4.36
N ALA A 64 6.28 2.08 3.05
CA ALA A 64 6.28 1.05 2.01
C ALA A 64 7.65 1.05 1.32
N TYR A 65 8.36 -0.08 1.38
CA TYR A 65 9.73 -0.24 0.89
C TYR A 65 9.83 -1.33 -0.17
N GLY A 66 10.85 -1.24 -1.02
CA GLY A 66 11.29 -2.36 -1.86
C GLY A 66 10.36 -2.67 -3.03
N PHE A 67 9.46 -1.76 -3.40
CA PHE A 67 8.45 -2.04 -4.41
C PHE A 67 8.86 -1.61 -5.82
N TYR A 68 8.34 -2.32 -6.82
CA TYR A 68 8.46 -1.98 -8.24
C TYR A 68 7.24 -2.53 -9.00
N PRO A 69 6.57 -1.77 -9.88
CA PRO A 69 6.93 -0.46 -10.44
C PRO A 69 6.69 0.72 -9.48
N LYS A 70 6.96 1.94 -9.94
CA LYS A 70 6.88 3.18 -9.14
C LYS A 70 5.46 3.50 -8.68
N GLU A 71 4.47 3.17 -9.49
CA GLU A 71 3.06 3.46 -9.23
C GLU A 71 2.59 2.65 -8.01
N ILE A 72 2.19 3.38 -6.96
CA ILE A 72 1.69 2.84 -5.70
C ILE A 72 0.60 3.77 -5.18
N GLU A 73 -0.42 3.22 -4.56
CA GLU A 73 -1.46 3.97 -3.88
C GLU A 73 -1.48 3.53 -2.42
N ALA A 74 -1.44 4.51 -1.52
CA ALA A 74 -1.35 4.24 -0.10
C ALA A 74 -2.06 5.33 0.69
N THR A 75 -2.92 4.93 1.61
CA THR A 75 -3.80 5.82 2.39
C THR A 75 -4.01 5.30 3.80
N TRP A 76 -4.44 6.18 4.71
CA TRP A 76 -4.97 5.75 6.00
C TRP A 76 -6.46 5.47 5.88
N ILE A 77 -6.92 4.37 6.45
CA ILE A 77 -8.33 4.07 6.63
C ILE A 77 -8.67 3.99 8.12
N LYS A 78 -9.85 4.47 8.48
CA LYS A 78 -10.45 4.31 9.80
C LYS A 78 -11.90 3.86 9.62
N ASP A 79 -12.28 2.74 10.23
CA ASP A 79 -13.64 2.17 10.12
C ASP A 79 -14.15 1.99 8.68
N GLY A 80 -13.23 1.78 7.73
CA GLY A 80 -13.53 1.61 6.30
C GLY A 80 -13.61 2.91 5.48
N GLU A 81 -13.45 4.08 6.12
CA GLU A 81 -13.40 5.37 5.44
C GLU A 81 -11.96 5.81 5.18
N SER A 82 -11.70 6.37 4.00
CA SER A 82 -10.38 6.85 3.59
C SER A 82 -10.12 8.27 4.13
N LEU A 83 -8.93 8.47 4.70
CA LEU A 83 -8.49 9.71 5.35
C LEU A 83 -7.46 10.46 4.48
N GLU A 84 -7.73 10.58 3.17
CA GLU A 84 -6.82 11.24 2.22
C GLU A 84 -6.48 12.69 2.61
N ALA A 85 -7.44 13.43 3.16
CA ALA A 85 -7.27 14.85 3.48
C ALA A 85 -6.36 15.07 4.70
N GLU A 86 -6.41 14.15 5.66
CA GLU A 86 -5.64 14.15 6.91
C GLU A 86 -4.27 13.49 6.73
N THR A 87 -4.11 12.71 5.67
CA THR A 87 -2.89 11.96 5.39
C THR A 87 -1.80 12.87 4.84
N TYR A 88 -0.67 12.94 5.57
CA TYR A 88 0.55 13.54 5.06
C TYR A 88 1.45 12.48 4.40
N ARG A 89 1.76 12.67 3.12
CA ARG A 89 2.48 11.71 2.26
C ARG A 89 3.82 12.27 1.78
N GLY A 90 4.85 11.43 1.82
CA GLY A 90 6.13 11.65 1.15
C GLY A 90 6.08 11.31 -0.34
N SER A 91 6.92 11.95 -1.14
CA SER A 91 7.10 11.60 -2.56
C SER A 91 7.72 10.20 -2.70
N VAL A 92 7.28 9.47 -3.72
CA VAL A 92 7.90 8.18 -4.10
C VAL A 92 9.33 8.42 -4.57
N SER A 93 10.29 7.82 -3.86
CA SER A 93 11.72 8.01 -4.05
C SER A 93 12.39 6.70 -4.52
N PRO A 94 13.38 6.75 -5.42
CA PRO A 94 14.10 5.56 -5.87
C PRO A 94 15.12 5.09 -4.83
N ASN A 95 15.29 3.78 -4.74
CA ASN A 95 16.35 3.11 -3.97
C ASN A 95 17.52 2.72 -4.89
N SER A 96 18.68 2.41 -4.32
CA SER A 96 19.88 2.03 -5.07
C SER A 96 19.80 0.67 -5.75
N ASP A 97 18.90 -0.20 -5.28
CA ASP A 97 18.66 -1.55 -5.82
C ASP A 97 17.66 -1.56 -7.00
N GLY A 98 17.18 -0.39 -7.42
CA GLY A 98 16.21 -0.24 -8.51
C GLY A 98 14.75 -0.32 -8.07
N THR A 99 14.48 -0.48 -6.77
CA THR A 99 13.13 -0.41 -6.20
C THR A 99 12.76 1.01 -5.77
N TYR A 100 11.56 1.19 -5.21
CA TYR A 100 11.06 2.46 -4.71
C TYR A 100 10.69 2.40 -3.23
N TYR A 101 10.59 3.59 -2.63
CA TYR A 101 10.18 3.81 -1.26
C TYR A 101 9.20 4.98 -1.17
N THR A 102 8.22 4.88 -0.28
CA THR A 102 7.34 5.99 0.10
C THR A 102 6.84 5.83 1.53
N TRP A 103 6.20 6.87 2.06
CA TRP A 103 5.62 6.85 3.39
C TRP A 103 4.41 7.79 3.49
N LEU A 104 3.55 7.51 4.45
CA LEU A 104 2.40 8.30 4.81
C LEU A 104 2.27 8.35 6.33
N SER A 105 1.60 9.39 6.83
CA SER A 105 1.47 9.62 8.25
C SER A 105 0.21 10.40 8.59
N ILE A 106 -0.28 10.20 9.80
CA ILE A 106 -1.49 10.83 10.32
C ILE A 106 -1.34 11.05 11.82
N GLU A 107 -1.93 12.13 12.33
CA GLU A 107 -2.02 12.42 13.76
C GLU A 107 -3.35 11.87 14.29
N ILE A 108 -3.30 11.13 15.40
CA ILE A 108 -4.43 10.41 15.96
C ILE A 108 -4.53 10.58 17.47
N ASN A 109 -5.71 10.30 18.03
CA ASN A 109 -5.87 10.04 19.45
C ASN A 109 -5.36 8.62 19.76
N PRO A 110 -4.46 8.43 20.76
CA PRO A 110 -3.92 7.11 21.09
C PRO A 110 -4.99 6.05 21.44
N GLU A 111 -6.13 6.47 22.00
CA GLU A 111 -7.26 5.58 22.36
C GLU A 111 -7.94 4.96 21.14
N GLU A 112 -7.79 5.57 19.96
CA GLU A 112 -8.39 5.10 18.71
C GLU A 112 -7.40 4.34 17.83
N ARG A 113 -6.15 4.13 18.29
CA ARG A 113 -5.04 3.61 17.47
C ARG A 113 -5.40 2.34 16.69
N ASP A 114 -6.10 1.41 17.33
CA ASP A 114 -6.41 0.10 16.76
C ASP A 114 -7.46 0.16 15.63
N LEU A 115 -8.11 1.31 15.43
CA LEU A 115 -9.06 1.56 14.34
C LEU A 115 -8.38 1.94 13.03
N TYR A 116 -7.11 2.38 13.08
CA TYR A 116 -6.38 2.87 11.92
C TYR A 116 -5.61 1.74 11.23
N ARG A 117 -5.75 1.67 9.91
CA ARG A 117 -4.98 0.76 9.06
C ARG A 117 -4.36 1.55 7.91
N CYS A 118 -3.13 1.20 7.57
CA CYS A 118 -2.50 1.66 6.35
C CYS A 118 -2.95 0.75 5.21
N HIS A 119 -3.73 1.30 4.30
CA HIS A 119 -4.20 0.62 3.11
C HIS A 119 -3.23 0.86 1.96
N VAL A 120 -2.71 -0.19 1.35
CA VAL A 120 -1.72 -0.12 0.27
C VAL A 120 -2.15 -0.98 -0.92
N GLU A 121 -2.20 -0.38 -2.09
CA GLU A 121 -2.40 -1.05 -3.37
C GLU A 121 -1.16 -0.89 -4.25
N HIS A 122 -0.75 -2.00 -4.87
CA HIS A 122 0.41 -2.05 -5.75
C HIS A 122 0.31 -3.24 -6.70
N ASP A 123 0.87 -3.10 -7.90
CA ASP A 123 0.84 -4.13 -8.95
C ASP A 123 1.54 -5.46 -8.57
N GLY A 124 2.47 -5.40 -7.61
CA GLY A 124 3.15 -6.57 -7.06
C GLY A 124 2.31 -7.34 -6.05
N LEU A 125 1.15 -6.80 -5.63
CA LEU A 125 0.25 -7.43 -4.68
C LEU A 125 -0.92 -8.11 -5.40
N SER A 126 -1.26 -9.33 -4.98
CA SER A 126 -2.46 -10.02 -5.46
C SER A 126 -3.76 -9.43 -4.89
N GLU A 127 -3.67 -8.82 -3.71
CA GLU A 127 -4.76 -8.15 -3.01
C GLU A 127 -4.21 -6.94 -2.22
N PRO A 128 -5.01 -5.89 -1.98
CA PRO A 128 -4.57 -4.76 -1.17
C PRO A 128 -4.12 -5.19 0.23
N LEU A 129 -3.13 -4.48 0.79
CA LEU A 129 -2.66 -4.71 2.15
C LEU A 129 -3.29 -3.70 3.11
N ASP A 130 -3.87 -4.19 4.20
CA ASP A 130 -4.33 -3.39 5.33
C ASP A 130 -3.46 -3.67 6.56
N VAL A 131 -2.53 -2.76 6.85
CA VAL A 131 -1.54 -2.95 7.92
C VAL A 131 -1.86 -2.05 9.11
N ALA A 132 -2.17 -2.65 10.26
CA ALA A 132 -2.32 -1.95 11.53
C ALA A 132 -0.96 -1.80 12.24
N TRP A 133 -0.88 -0.85 13.18
CA TRP A 133 0.26 -0.77 14.10
C TRP A 133 0.32 -2.00 15.02
N LYS A 134 1.53 -2.42 15.41
CA LYS A 134 1.76 -3.49 16.39
C LYS A 134 2.81 -3.06 17.40
N ALA A 135 2.68 -3.54 18.64
CA ALA A 135 3.61 -3.18 19.70
C ALA A 135 5.01 -3.78 19.43
N PRO A 136 6.10 -3.04 19.72
CA PRO A 136 7.44 -3.59 19.65
C PRO A 136 7.57 -4.82 20.56
N GLY A 137 7.90 -5.98 19.99
CA GLY A 137 8.07 -7.23 20.75
C GLY A 137 6.90 -8.21 20.69
N GLU A 138 5.79 -7.88 20.01
CA GLU A 138 4.79 -8.87 19.62
C GLU A 138 5.37 -9.78 18.53
N ARG A 139 6.12 -10.80 18.96
CA ARG A 139 6.42 -11.96 18.13
C ARG A 139 5.10 -12.63 17.78
N PHE A 140 4.93 -13.00 16.52
CA PHE A 140 3.92 -13.99 16.13
C PHE A 140 4.03 -15.18 17.09
N ASN A 141 3.06 -15.35 17.98
CA ASN A 141 2.83 -16.62 18.68
C ASN A 141 2.18 -17.65 17.72
N GLY A 142 2.46 -17.49 16.42
CA GLY A 142 2.12 -18.42 15.36
C GLY A 142 3.14 -19.54 15.38
N ARG A 143 2.73 -20.63 16.00
CA ARG A 143 3.29 -21.97 15.83
C ARG A 143 3.72 -22.18 14.38
N LEU A 144 5.03 -22.34 14.18
CA LEU A 144 5.64 -22.68 12.90
C LEU A 144 5.35 -24.15 12.58
N LYS A 145 4.12 -24.45 12.16
CA LYS A 145 3.55 -25.71 11.60
C LYS A 145 2.19 -25.27 11.05
N ASP A 146 1.84 -25.30 9.77
CA ASP A 146 2.10 -26.19 8.64
C ASP A 146 1.95 -25.27 7.39
N TRP A 147 2.80 -25.29 6.35
CA TRP A 147 2.94 -26.23 5.23
C TRP A 147 4.36 -26.11 4.64
#